data_AF-A0A958GAN9-F1
#
_entry.id   AF-A0A958GAN9-F1
#
_cell.length_a   1.000
_cell.length_b   1.000
_cell.length_c   1.000
_cell.angle_alpha   90.00
_cell.angle_beta   90.00
_cell.angle_gamma   90.00
#
_symmetry.space_group_name_H-M   'P 1'
#
loop_
_entity.id
_entity.type
_entity.pdbx_description
1 polymer ?
#
loop_
_entity_poly.entity_id
_entity_poly.type
_entity_poly.pdbx_seq_one_letter_code
_entity_poly.pdbx_strand_id
1 'polypeptide(L)'
;NRGSSVIGASIWDSSNRFITIHGTDYLVVRDCVGYKSIGHGFFMEDASEVNNLLENNLAVQAFDSDEIPNQALSYDDNDGAGFWWANPQNAFLNNVATETDRYGYQLEIVPSVRMSVLQPNGTMQPNVQIDQLSNIIFKDNEAHGTMEYGLALEGVMASTDDAFYVENMEVWGSWRALRPDLNNFYFKNLYAWNHAYGFYAIDPKNGRVENYHAINTGNHAMSFQDHPEGLITFEQVVIDSSNEWPFKVYGRDPRDEDCYVHVRDYTITNTEGGLNGASSTSGVEPTPYIALFLHDWFGPGQDAKVIPAVQNPNDGLNYQNMSPMFRNDIKVAQTSAAFPNNPVHKNDNMPPATVITYPADLQMFSNQVNSITVRGTCIDASEVTSVTVNGVQATAVGDNFTRWEVTLTNLSAGTMDLVAKGTDTHGNVELNPHRIR
;
A
#
# COMPACT_ATOMS: atom_id res chain seq x y z
N ASN A 1 -4.49 -24.79 -11.11
CA ASN A 1 -4.14 -24.31 -12.47
C ASN A 1 -4.05 -22.81 -12.43
N ARG A 2 -2.98 -22.22 -12.98
CA ARG A 2 -2.85 -20.76 -13.19
C ARG A 2 -2.77 -20.47 -14.69
N GLY A 3 -2.91 -19.20 -15.10
CA GLY A 3 -2.97 -18.81 -16.52
C GLY A 3 -4.28 -18.12 -16.94
N SER A 4 -5.23 -17.94 -16.02
CA SER A 4 -6.43 -17.13 -16.26
C SER A 4 -6.08 -15.65 -16.33
N SER A 5 -6.77 -14.90 -17.18
CA SER A 5 -6.61 -13.46 -17.27
C SER A 5 -7.86 -12.75 -17.78
N VAL A 6 -8.01 -11.48 -17.40
CA VAL A 6 -8.97 -10.52 -17.96
C VAL A 6 -8.15 -9.35 -18.48
N ILE A 7 -8.07 -9.20 -19.80
CA ILE A 7 -7.19 -8.21 -20.44
C ILE A 7 -7.99 -7.37 -21.43
N GLY A 8 -7.95 -6.04 -21.29
CA GLY A 8 -8.58 -5.13 -22.24
C GLY A 8 -10.11 -5.10 -22.18
N ALA A 9 -10.70 -5.41 -21.02
CA ALA A 9 -12.14 -5.44 -20.84
C ALA A 9 -12.70 -4.07 -20.41
N SER A 10 -13.94 -3.77 -20.80
CA SER A 10 -14.71 -2.65 -20.27
C SER A 10 -15.98 -3.19 -19.61
N ILE A 11 -16.13 -2.93 -18.31
CA ILE A 11 -17.28 -3.32 -17.49
C ILE A 11 -17.98 -2.05 -17.02
N TRP A 12 -19.26 -1.89 -17.35
CA TRP A 12 -20.00 -0.67 -17.05
C TRP A 12 -21.42 -0.96 -16.56
N ASP A 13 -21.94 -0.08 -15.70
CA ASP A 13 -23.28 -0.16 -15.09
C ASP A 13 -23.53 -1.52 -14.40
N SER A 14 -22.53 -2.02 -13.67
CA SER A 14 -22.67 -3.26 -12.90
C SER A 14 -23.56 -3.01 -11.70
N SER A 15 -24.58 -3.86 -11.50
CA SER A 15 -25.40 -3.82 -10.28
C SER A 15 -24.73 -4.49 -9.07
N ASN A 16 -23.43 -4.80 -9.19
CA ASN A 16 -22.54 -5.25 -8.13
C ASN A 16 -21.10 -4.81 -8.49
N ARG A 17 -20.09 -5.71 -8.41
CA ARG A 17 -18.67 -5.47 -8.72
C ARG A 17 -18.36 -5.35 -10.23
N PHE A 18 -17.22 -4.73 -10.58
CA PHE A 18 -16.65 -4.82 -11.94
C PHE A 18 -16.06 -6.20 -12.19
N ILE A 19 -15.19 -6.64 -11.28
CA ILE A 19 -14.55 -7.95 -11.28
C ILE A 19 -14.45 -8.41 -9.83
N THR A 20 -15.03 -9.58 -9.56
CA THR A 20 -14.83 -10.32 -8.32
C THR A 20 -13.77 -11.40 -8.54
N ILE A 21 -12.75 -11.41 -7.68
CA ILE A 21 -11.73 -12.44 -7.59
C ILE A 21 -12.03 -13.24 -6.32
N HIS A 22 -12.52 -14.47 -6.49
CA HIS A 22 -12.97 -15.34 -5.40
C HIS A 22 -12.19 -16.65 -5.45
N GLY A 23 -11.43 -16.95 -4.39
CA GLY A 23 -10.64 -18.18 -4.25
C GLY A 23 -9.68 -18.42 -5.42
N THR A 24 -9.19 -17.36 -6.06
CA THR A 24 -8.39 -17.40 -7.29
C THR A 24 -6.98 -16.86 -7.04
N ASP A 25 -5.99 -17.63 -7.47
CA ASP A 25 -4.56 -17.27 -7.41
C ASP A 25 -4.00 -17.05 -8.80
N TYR A 26 -2.98 -16.19 -8.92
CA TYR A 26 -2.26 -15.91 -10.17
C TYR A 26 -3.14 -15.38 -11.31
N LEU A 27 -4.27 -14.73 -11.00
CA LEU A 27 -5.08 -14.03 -12.00
C LEU A 27 -4.34 -12.79 -12.49
N VAL A 28 -4.36 -12.56 -13.80
CA VAL A 28 -3.90 -11.31 -14.40
C VAL A 28 -5.11 -10.49 -14.81
N VAL A 29 -5.35 -9.36 -14.13
CA VAL A 29 -6.35 -8.36 -14.51
C VAL A 29 -5.61 -7.13 -15.01
N ARG A 30 -5.73 -6.85 -16.31
CA ARG A 30 -4.88 -5.84 -16.94
C ARG A 30 -5.62 -5.02 -17.99
N ASP A 31 -5.26 -3.75 -18.11
CA ASP A 31 -5.80 -2.84 -19.14
C ASP A 31 -7.35 -2.80 -19.11
N CYS A 32 -7.96 -2.99 -17.93
CA CYS A 32 -9.41 -3.03 -17.78
C CYS A 32 -9.97 -1.69 -17.30
N VAL A 33 -11.18 -1.35 -17.78
CA VAL A 33 -11.94 -0.17 -17.33
C VAL A 33 -13.21 -0.63 -16.64
N GLY A 34 -13.37 -0.24 -15.39
CA GLY A 34 -14.60 -0.35 -14.63
C GLY A 34 -15.29 1.01 -14.50
N TYR A 35 -16.59 1.08 -14.78
CA TYR A 35 -17.39 2.30 -14.64
C TYR A 35 -18.75 2.01 -14.00
N LYS A 36 -19.07 2.65 -12.87
CA LYS A 36 -20.35 2.50 -12.15
C LYS A 36 -20.62 1.08 -11.65
N SER A 37 -20.04 0.75 -10.51
CA SER A 37 -20.43 -0.42 -9.71
C SER A 37 -21.39 0.01 -8.60
N ILE A 38 -22.28 -0.90 -8.20
CA ILE A 38 -22.97 -0.80 -6.91
C ILE A 38 -22.14 -1.62 -5.92
N GLY A 39 -21.48 -0.93 -4.99
CA GLY A 39 -20.45 -1.49 -4.14
C GLY A 39 -19.04 -1.34 -4.72
N HIS A 40 -18.10 -2.14 -4.19
CA HIS A 40 -16.70 -2.14 -4.65
C HIS A 40 -16.55 -2.41 -6.16
N GLY A 41 -15.45 -1.92 -6.75
CA GLY A 41 -15.11 -2.08 -8.15
C GLY A 41 -14.38 -3.40 -8.43
N PHE A 42 -13.04 -3.36 -8.38
CA PHE A 42 -12.20 -4.55 -8.39
C PHE A 42 -12.10 -5.11 -6.97
N PHE A 43 -12.58 -6.32 -6.75
CA PHE A 43 -12.88 -6.86 -5.42
C PHE A 43 -12.30 -8.26 -5.23
N MET A 44 -11.56 -8.50 -4.15
CA MET A 44 -11.08 -9.84 -3.75
C MET A 44 -11.85 -10.33 -2.53
N GLU A 45 -12.60 -11.43 -2.66
CA GLU A 45 -13.71 -11.75 -1.74
C GLU A 45 -13.33 -12.51 -0.47
N ASP A 46 -12.41 -13.49 -0.55
CA ASP A 46 -12.24 -14.46 0.54
C ASP A 46 -11.06 -14.16 1.47
N ALA A 47 -10.17 -13.24 1.09
CA ALA A 47 -8.83 -13.08 1.66
C ALA A 47 -7.89 -14.27 1.42
N SER A 48 -8.29 -15.29 0.66
CA SER A 48 -7.46 -16.47 0.35
C SER A 48 -6.60 -16.30 -0.90
N GLU A 49 -6.96 -15.31 -1.72
CA GLU A 49 -6.41 -15.02 -3.04
C GLU A 49 -4.97 -14.49 -2.94
N VAL A 50 -4.03 -15.17 -3.60
CA VAL A 50 -2.62 -14.76 -3.61
C VAL A 50 -2.00 -14.73 -5.00
N ASN A 51 -0.96 -13.91 -5.14
CA ASN A 51 -0.18 -13.73 -6.36
C ASN A 51 -1.01 -13.23 -7.56
N ASN A 52 -2.13 -12.55 -7.32
CA ASN A 52 -2.88 -11.90 -8.38
C ASN A 52 -2.21 -10.58 -8.76
N LEU A 53 -2.31 -10.22 -10.03
CA LEU A 53 -1.81 -8.97 -10.59
C LEU A 53 -2.96 -8.12 -11.11
N LEU A 54 -3.11 -6.93 -10.55
CA LEU A 54 -3.95 -5.86 -11.08
C LEU A 54 -3.02 -4.78 -11.64
N GLU A 55 -2.96 -4.66 -12.96
CA GLU A 55 -2.06 -3.73 -13.64
C GLU A 55 -2.78 -2.84 -14.64
N ASN A 56 -2.52 -1.53 -14.61
CA ASN A 56 -3.02 -0.59 -15.62
C ASN A 56 -4.56 -0.63 -15.76
N ASN A 57 -5.26 -0.77 -14.64
CA ASN A 57 -6.72 -0.74 -14.60
C ASN A 57 -7.22 0.63 -14.15
N LEU A 58 -8.40 1.01 -14.66
CA LEU A 58 -9.08 2.24 -14.31
C LEU A 58 -10.41 1.90 -13.63
N ALA A 59 -10.58 2.30 -12.36
CA ALA A 59 -11.82 2.19 -11.61
C ALA A 59 -12.48 3.57 -11.50
N VAL A 60 -13.69 3.72 -12.05
CA VAL A 60 -14.45 4.97 -12.03
C VAL A 60 -15.81 4.73 -11.38
N GLN A 61 -16.17 5.54 -10.38
CA GLN A 61 -17.50 5.49 -9.76
C GLN A 61 -17.85 4.12 -9.16
N ALA A 62 -17.10 3.72 -8.12
CA ALA A 62 -17.58 2.69 -7.21
C ALA A 62 -18.50 3.34 -6.17
N PHE A 63 -19.79 2.98 -6.21
CA PHE A 63 -20.79 3.57 -5.33
C PHE A 63 -20.96 2.77 -4.05
N ASP A 64 -21.30 3.44 -2.96
CA ASP A 64 -21.70 2.81 -1.70
C ASP A 64 -23.01 2.02 -1.89
N SER A 65 -23.17 0.93 -1.16
CA SER A 65 -24.38 0.13 -1.12
C SER A 65 -24.46 -0.71 0.15
N ASP A 66 -25.67 -1.15 0.50
CA ASP A 66 -25.87 -2.00 1.66
C ASP A 66 -24.97 -3.25 1.64
N GLU A 67 -24.53 -3.66 2.83
CA GLU A 67 -23.86 -4.95 3.08
C GLU A 67 -24.65 -6.09 2.41
N ILE A 68 -23.93 -6.97 1.70
CA ILE A 68 -24.57 -8.12 1.04
C ILE A 68 -24.80 -9.22 2.08
N PRO A 69 -26.03 -9.74 2.27
CA PRO A 69 -26.27 -10.77 3.27
C PRO A 69 -25.47 -12.05 3.02
N ASN A 70 -24.77 -12.54 4.05
CA ASN A 70 -23.94 -13.75 4.01
C ASN A 70 -22.71 -13.63 3.07
N GLN A 71 -22.05 -12.47 3.03
CA GLN A 71 -20.72 -12.34 2.42
C GLN A 71 -19.70 -13.30 3.03
N ALA A 72 -18.65 -13.61 2.27
CA ALA A 72 -17.52 -14.41 2.74
C ALA A 72 -16.80 -13.76 3.95
N LEU A 73 -16.68 -12.43 3.92
CA LEU A 73 -16.07 -11.62 4.97
C LEU A 73 -17.13 -10.71 5.58
N SER A 74 -17.51 -10.97 6.83
CA SER A 74 -18.60 -10.25 7.52
C SER A 74 -18.24 -8.83 7.97
N TYR A 75 -17.09 -8.32 7.52
CA TYR A 75 -16.62 -6.96 7.77
C TYR A 75 -16.53 -6.17 6.45
N ASP A 76 -16.89 -6.77 5.31
CA ASP A 76 -17.06 -6.05 4.04
C ASP A 76 -18.36 -5.24 4.09
N ASP A 77 -18.25 -4.00 4.56
CA ASP A 77 -19.37 -3.04 4.62
C ASP A 77 -19.88 -2.61 3.24
N ASN A 78 -19.20 -2.99 2.15
CA ASN A 78 -19.61 -2.69 0.77
C ASN A 78 -19.66 -1.19 0.41
N ASP A 79 -18.82 -0.43 1.08
CA ASP A 79 -18.76 1.04 1.15
C ASP A 79 -18.33 1.78 -0.15
N GLY A 80 -18.14 1.07 -1.26
CA GLY A 80 -17.76 1.70 -2.54
C GLY A 80 -16.27 2.08 -2.63
N ALA A 81 -15.43 1.07 -2.83
CA ALA A 81 -14.00 1.24 -3.13
C ALA A 81 -13.69 0.93 -4.60
N GLY A 82 -12.83 1.71 -5.25
CA GLY A 82 -12.35 1.39 -6.60
C GLY A 82 -11.63 0.04 -6.64
N PHE A 83 -10.76 -0.20 -5.66
CA PHE A 83 -10.07 -1.45 -5.40
C PHE A 83 -10.23 -1.83 -3.93
N TRP A 84 -10.80 -3.01 -3.67
CA TRP A 84 -10.92 -3.58 -2.32
C TRP A 84 -10.31 -4.97 -2.26
N TRP A 85 -9.51 -5.23 -1.24
CA TRP A 85 -8.96 -6.56 -1.02
C TRP A 85 -8.64 -6.80 0.46
N ALA A 86 -8.59 -8.08 0.83
CA ALA A 86 -8.40 -8.50 2.22
C ALA A 86 -7.13 -9.34 2.46
N ASN A 87 -6.19 -9.34 1.50
CA ASN A 87 -4.95 -10.12 1.58
C ASN A 87 -3.77 -9.36 0.96
N PRO A 88 -2.69 -9.09 1.71
CA PRO A 88 -1.59 -8.24 1.24
C PRO A 88 -0.77 -8.88 0.12
N GLN A 89 -0.82 -10.21 -0.07
CA GLN A 89 0.03 -10.96 -0.99
C GLN A 89 -0.48 -10.90 -2.45
N ASN A 90 -0.77 -9.69 -2.93
CA ASN A 90 -1.21 -9.39 -4.29
C ASN A 90 -0.50 -8.13 -4.82
N ALA A 91 -0.45 -7.98 -6.14
CA ALA A 91 0.28 -6.92 -6.83
C ALA A 91 -0.66 -5.89 -7.45
N PHE A 92 -0.46 -4.61 -7.14
CA PHE A 92 -1.20 -3.47 -7.68
C PHE A 92 -0.22 -2.49 -8.33
N LEU A 93 -0.26 -2.40 -9.66
CA LEU A 93 0.69 -1.63 -10.44
C LEU A 93 0.00 -0.68 -11.43
N ASN A 94 0.38 0.59 -11.48
CA ASN A 94 -0.09 1.53 -12.51
C ASN A 94 -1.63 1.66 -12.58
N ASN A 95 -2.35 1.44 -11.48
CA ASN A 95 -3.81 1.55 -11.49
C ASN A 95 -4.24 2.98 -11.15
N VAL A 96 -5.45 3.33 -11.60
CA VAL A 96 -6.10 4.61 -11.26
C VAL A 96 -7.48 4.34 -10.68
N ALA A 97 -7.77 4.93 -9.52
CA ALA A 97 -9.09 4.94 -8.92
C ALA A 97 -9.65 6.37 -8.88
N THR A 98 -10.87 6.59 -9.34
CA THR A 98 -11.44 7.93 -9.39
C THR A 98 -12.95 8.00 -9.17
N GLU A 99 -13.40 9.11 -8.56
CA GLU A 99 -14.81 9.45 -8.33
C GLU A 99 -15.55 8.35 -7.54
N THR A 100 -14.90 7.75 -6.55
CA THR A 100 -15.45 6.68 -5.70
C THR A 100 -16.13 7.24 -4.45
N ASP A 101 -17.21 6.59 -3.99
CA ASP A 101 -17.99 7.07 -2.86
C ASP A 101 -17.22 7.07 -1.54
N ARG A 102 -16.34 6.08 -1.27
CA ARG A 102 -15.44 6.16 -0.09
C ARG A 102 -13.98 6.07 -0.43
N TYR A 103 -13.55 4.97 -1.05
CA TYR A 103 -12.13 4.64 -1.13
C TYR A 103 -11.62 4.53 -2.56
N GLY A 104 -10.45 5.11 -2.86
CA GLY A 104 -9.74 4.76 -4.09
C GLY A 104 -9.25 3.32 -4.00
N TYR A 105 -8.48 3.06 -2.94
CA TYR A 105 -7.94 1.76 -2.56
C TYR A 105 -8.25 1.49 -1.10
N GLN A 106 -8.73 0.30 -0.79
CA GLN A 106 -8.97 -0.17 0.57
C GLN A 106 -8.40 -1.58 0.74
N LEU A 107 -7.39 -1.70 1.59
CA LEU A 107 -6.99 -2.97 2.17
C LEU A 107 -7.65 -3.11 3.53
N GLU A 108 -8.37 -4.20 3.76
CA GLU A 108 -8.99 -4.47 5.05
C GLU A 108 -8.64 -5.88 5.54
N ILE A 109 -7.90 -5.96 6.65
CA ILE A 109 -7.41 -7.24 7.19
C ILE A 109 -7.77 -7.34 8.67
N VAL A 110 -8.54 -8.37 9.00
CA VAL A 110 -8.93 -8.66 10.38
C VAL A 110 -8.08 -9.82 10.95
N PRO A 111 -7.41 -9.65 12.12
CA PRO A 111 -6.50 -10.66 12.69
C PRO A 111 -7.09 -12.06 12.97
N SER A 112 -8.42 -12.14 13.12
CA SER A 112 -9.12 -13.40 13.35
C SER A 112 -9.27 -14.26 12.09
N VAL A 113 -9.02 -13.70 10.90
CA VAL A 113 -9.26 -14.38 9.62
C VAL A 113 -8.19 -15.42 9.35
N ARG A 114 -8.65 -16.65 9.09
CA ARG A 114 -7.82 -17.82 8.82
C ARG A 114 -8.31 -18.53 7.57
N MET A 115 -7.49 -18.59 6.54
CA MET A 115 -7.87 -19.22 5.26
C MET A 115 -6.91 -20.34 4.84
N SER A 116 -7.32 -21.11 3.84
CA SER A 116 -6.40 -21.99 3.12
C SER A 116 -5.72 -21.19 2.03
N VAL A 117 -4.39 -21.05 2.10
CA VAL A 117 -3.61 -20.19 1.21
C VAL A 117 -2.60 -21.02 0.43
N LEU A 118 -2.47 -20.75 -0.87
CA LEU A 118 -1.49 -21.40 -1.73
C LEU A 118 -0.06 -20.95 -1.39
N GLN A 119 0.80 -21.92 -1.11
CA GLN A 119 2.20 -21.68 -0.77
C GLN A 119 3.09 -21.63 -2.03
N PRO A 120 4.28 -21.00 -1.95
CA PRO A 120 5.20 -20.88 -3.10
C PRO A 120 5.57 -22.19 -3.80
N ASN A 121 5.59 -23.30 -3.07
CA ASN A 121 5.87 -24.64 -3.59
C ASN A 121 4.67 -25.28 -4.31
N GLY A 122 3.54 -24.58 -4.42
CA GLY A 122 2.31 -25.06 -5.05
C GLY A 122 1.39 -25.91 -4.15
N THR A 123 1.71 -26.06 -2.86
CA THR A 123 0.85 -26.78 -1.90
C THR A 123 -0.13 -25.82 -1.23
N MET A 124 -1.35 -26.30 -0.95
CA MET A 124 -2.32 -25.53 -0.14
C MET A 124 -2.01 -25.72 1.34
N GLN A 125 -1.83 -24.62 2.07
CA GLN A 125 -1.69 -24.65 3.52
C GLN A 125 -3.00 -24.19 4.18
N PRO A 126 -3.66 -25.03 4.99
CA PRO A 126 -4.84 -24.62 5.73
C PRO A 126 -4.49 -23.75 6.94
N ASN A 127 -5.46 -22.97 7.42
CA ASN A 127 -5.40 -22.21 8.68
C ASN A 127 -4.26 -21.17 8.77
N VAL A 128 -3.94 -20.53 7.63
CA VAL A 128 -2.98 -19.42 7.55
C VAL A 128 -3.63 -18.14 8.10
N GLN A 129 -2.93 -17.42 8.97
CA GLN A 129 -3.35 -16.08 9.42
C GLN A 129 -3.06 -15.08 8.32
N ILE A 130 -4.09 -14.36 7.86
CA ILE A 130 -3.94 -13.49 6.68
C ILE A 130 -3.10 -12.24 7.00
N ASP A 131 -3.22 -11.70 8.21
CA ASP A 131 -2.42 -10.59 8.71
C ASP A 131 -0.92 -10.90 8.89
N GLN A 132 -0.49 -12.16 8.67
CA GLN A 132 0.91 -12.60 8.70
C GLN A 132 1.53 -12.69 7.30
N LEU A 133 0.76 -12.46 6.25
CA LEU A 133 1.26 -12.54 4.88
C LEU A 133 2.02 -11.27 4.49
N SER A 134 3.09 -11.45 3.71
CA SER A 134 3.88 -10.35 3.17
C SER A 134 3.18 -9.70 1.97
N ASN A 135 3.35 -8.39 1.82
CA ASN A 135 2.95 -7.71 0.58
C ASN A 135 3.87 -8.09 -0.58
N ILE A 136 3.31 -8.25 -1.78
CA ILE A 136 4.14 -8.39 -2.99
C ILE A 136 4.59 -6.99 -3.43
N ILE A 137 3.68 -6.19 -3.99
CA ILE A 137 4.01 -4.86 -4.49
C ILE A 137 2.78 -3.98 -4.61
N PHE A 138 2.89 -2.73 -4.17
CA PHE A 138 1.93 -1.66 -4.46
C PHE A 138 2.71 -0.45 -5.00
N LYS A 139 2.64 -0.22 -6.30
CA LYS A 139 3.52 0.76 -6.96
C LYS A 139 2.85 1.52 -8.11
N ASP A 140 3.20 2.80 -8.24
CA ASP A 140 2.80 3.68 -9.35
C ASP A 140 1.26 3.81 -9.46
N ASN A 141 0.54 3.78 -8.33
CA ASN A 141 -0.92 3.88 -8.31
C ASN A 141 -1.37 5.33 -8.03
N GLU A 142 -2.56 5.67 -8.53
CA GLU A 142 -3.15 6.99 -8.39
C GLU A 142 -4.59 6.89 -7.88
N ALA A 143 -4.97 7.74 -6.92
CA ALA A 143 -6.36 7.88 -6.49
C ALA A 143 -6.79 9.35 -6.52
N HIS A 144 -7.97 9.65 -7.06
CA HIS A 144 -8.48 11.02 -6.98
C HIS A 144 -9.99 11.18 -6.96
N GLY A 145 -10.47 12.27 -6.36
CA GLY A 145 -11.92 12.55 -6.30
C GLY A 145 -12.69 11.55 -5.44
N THR A 146 -12.06 11.02 -4.38
CA THR A 146 -12.68 10.03 -3.48
C THR A 146 -13.25 10.72 -2.24
N MET A 147 -14.45 10.32 -1.76
CA MET A 147 -15.08 11.10 -0.68
C MET A 147 -14.49 10.86 0.72
N GLU A 148 -13.81 9.73 0.97
CA GLU A 148 -13.16 9.44 2.26
C GLU A 148 -11.64 9.40 2.15
N TYR A 149 -11.07 8.32 1.59
CA TYR A 149 -9.62 8.13 1.49
C TYR A 149 -9.17 7.82 0.06
N GLY A 150 -8.02 8.34 -0.36
CA GLY A 150 -7.39 7.86 -1.60
C GLY A 150 -6.83 6.45 -1.43
N LEU A 151 -6.07 6.24 -0.35
CA LEU A 151 -5.57 4.93 0.07
C LEU A 151 -5.83 4.71 1.56
N ALA A 152 -6.62 3.69 1.86
CA ALA A 152 -6.84 3.18 3.21
C ALA A 152 -6.21 1.79 3.34
N LEU A 153 -5.29 1.66 4.28
CA LEU A 153 -4.64 0.42 4.66
C LEU A 153 -5.03 0.15 6.11
N GLU A 154 -5.98 -0.74 6.30
CA GLU A 154 -6.64 -1.01 7.57
C GLU A 154 -6.37 -2.46 7.94
N GLY A 155 -5.35 -2.69 8.77
CA GLY A 155 -5.04 -4.05 9.17
C GLY A 155 -3.93 -4.11 10.20
N VAL A 156 -4.21 -4.76 11.33
CA VAL A 156 -3.18 -5.08 12.33
C VAL A 156 -2.32 -6.21 11.77
N MET A 157 -1.42 -5.89 10.83
CA MET A 157 -0.46 -6.84 10.25
C MET A 157 0.41 -7.41 11.36
N ALA A 158 0.36 -8.71 11.65
CA ALA A 158 1.18 -9.29 12.70
C ALA A 158 2.68 -8.97 12.50
N SER A 159 3.41 -8.92 13.61
CA SER A 159 4.83 -8.54 13.76
C SER A 159 5.81 -9.40 12.95
N THR A 160 5.71 -9.40 11.64
CA THR A 160 6.82 -9.76 10.77
C THR A 160 7.71 -8.53 10.69
N ASP A 161 9.04 -8.70 10.56
CA ASP A 161 9.93 -7.56 10.27
C ASP A 161 9.63 -6.89 8.91
N ASP A 162 8.60 -7.37 8.20
CA ASP A 162 8.23 -6.95 6.86
C ASP A 162 7.19 -5.83 6.88
N ALA A 163 7.40 -4.86 6.01
CA ALA A 163 6.58 -3.68 5.89
C ALA A 163 5.63 -3.81 4.71
N PHE A 164 4.39 -3.33 4.85
CA PHE A 164 3.59 -3.06 3.67
C PHE A 164 4.26 -1.93 2.87
N TYR A 165 4.76 -2.24 1.67
CA TYR A 165 5.55 -1.33 0.88
C TYR A 165 4.72 -0.62 -0.19
N VAL A 166 4.72 0.71 -0.16
CA VAL A 166 4.07 1.56 -1.17
C VAL A 166 5.12 2.44 -1.83
N GLU A 167 5.16 2.45 -3.16
CA GLU A 167 6.07 3.32 -3.92
C GLU A 167 5.32 4.12 -4.98
N ASN A 168 5.61 5.42 -5.08
CA ASN A 168 5.02 6.31 -6.09
C ASN A 168 3.48 6.31 -6.03
N MET A 169 2.92 6.68 -4.88
CA MET A 169 1.47 6.84 -4.73
C MET A 169 1.11 8.32 -4.89
N GLU A 170 0.17 8.60 -5.79
CA GLU A 170 -0.40 9.92 -5.98
C GLU A 170 -1.85 9.95 -5.50
N VAL A 171 -2.19 10.89 -4.63
CA VAL A 171 -3.55 11.07 -4.13
C VAL A 171 -3.99 12.52 -4.22
N TRP A 172 -5.17 12.76 -4.81
CA TRP A 172 -5.63 14.13 -4.92
C TRP A 172 -7.13 14.39 -5.01
N GLY A 173 -7.54 15.58 -4.57
CA GLY A 173 -8.95 15.96 -4.63
C GLY A 173 -9.85 15.07 -3.76
N SER A 174 -9.27 14.39 -2.75
CA SER A 174 -9.97 13.51 -1.81
C SER A 174 -10.14 14.20 -0.46
N TRP A 175 -11.07 13.75 0.37
CA TRP A 175 -11.20 14.31 1.73
C TRP A 175 -9.95 14.03 2.57
N ARG A 176 -9.50 12.77 2.60
CA ARG A 176 -8.23 12.36 3.23
C ARG A 176 -7.36 11.65 2.21
N ALA A 177 -6.05 11.87 2.25
CA ALA A 177 -5.16 11.26 1.28
C ALA A 177 -4.85 9.80 1.64
N LEU A 178 -4.37 9.58 2.87
CA LEU A 178 -3.76 8.32 3.29
C LEU A 178 -4.23 7.94 4.70
N ARG A 179 -4.55 6.65 4.90
CA ARG A 179 -4.76 6.03 6.22
C ARG A 179 -3.89 4.78 6.34
N PRO A 180 -2.75 4.84 7.07
CA PRO A 180 -1.83 3.72 7.20
C PRO A 180 -1.91 3.08 8.59
N ASP A 181 -3.05 2.48 8.88
CA ASP A 181 -3.31 1.80 10.14
C ASP A 181 -2.78 0.37 10.05
N LEU A 182 -1.45 0.27 10.06
CA LEU A 182 -0.66 -0.94 9.95
C LEU A 182 0.39 -1.01 11.06
N ASN A 183 0.78 -2.22 11.46
CA ASN A 183 1.86 -2.42 12.42
C ASN A 183 3.25 -2.07 11.86
N ASN A 184 3.48 -2.34 10.57
CA ASN A 184 4.73 -2.03 9.86
C ASN A 184 4.39 -1.52 8.45
N PHE A 185 4.84 -0.31 8.11
CA PHE A 185 4.69 0.23 6.77
C PHE A 185 5.94 0.97 6.30
N TYR A 186 6.25 0.83 5.01
CA TYR A 186 7.32 1.60 4.37
C TYR A 186 6.80 2.23 3.09
N PHE A 187 6.67 3.55 3.11
CA PHE A 187 6.21 4.32 1.96
C PHE A 187 7.32 5.18 1.40
N LYS A 188 7.42 5.19 0.08
CA LYS A 188 8.42 5.95 -0.65
C LYS A 188 7.76 6.73 -1.78
N ASN A 189 8.06 8.02 -1.89
CA ASN A 189 7.49 8.91 -2.91
C ASN A 189 5.95 8.96 -2.81
N LEU A 190 5.48 9.67 -1.80
CA LEU A 190 4.05 9.91 -1.59
C LEU A 190 3.72 11.35 -1.95
N TYR A 191 2.76 11.54 -2.85
CA TYR A 191 2.31 12.87 -3.27
C TYR A 191 0.82 13.01 -2.97
N ALA A 192 0.49 13.95 -2.09
CA ALA A 192 -0.87 14.25 -1.68
C ALA A 192 -1.16 15.73 -1.97
N TRP A 193 -2.09 16.03 -2.89
CA TRP A 193 -2.48 17.42 -3.18
C TRP A 193 -3.99 17.67 -3.14
N ASN A 194 -4.40 18.88 -2.71
CA ASN A 194 -5.80 19.29 -2.63
C ASN A 194 -6.69 18.33 -1.81
N HIS A 195 -6.36 18.17 -0.53
CA HIS A 195 -7.10 17.31 0.40
C HIS A 195 -7.42 18.08 1.69
N ALA A 196 -8.38 17.63 2.49
CA ALA A 196 -8.58 18.21 3.82
C ALA A 196 -7.55 17.67 4.81
N TYR A 197 -7.17 16.40 4.70
CA TYR A 197 -6.14 15.78 5.52
C TYR A 197 -5.17 14.98 4.66
N GLY A 198 -3.88 15.13 4.90
CA GLY A 198 -2.85 14.40 4.16
C GLY A 198 -2.67 12.99 4.70
N PHE A 199 -1.57 12.80 5.41
CA PHE A 199 -1.28 11.57 6.14
C PHE A 199 -2.15 11.51 7.40
N TYR A 200 -3.21 10.71 7.39
CA TYR A 200 -4.21 10.62 8.45
C TYR A 200 -4.13 9.27 9.17
N ALA A 201 -3.22 9.16 10.13
CA ALA A 201 -2.96 7.91 10.84
C ALA A 201 -3.69 7.85 12.18
N ILE A 202 -4.52 6.82 12.34
CA ILE A 202 -5.40 6.61 13.49
C ILE A 202 -4.87 5.48 14.39
N ASP A 203 -4.35 4.41 13.80
CA ASP A 203 -3.74 3.29 14.55
C ASP A 203 -2.44 2.82 13.86
N PRO A 204 -1.50 3.73 13.54
CA PRO A 204 -0.20 3.33 13.02
C PRO A 204 0.68 2.81 14.16
N LYS A 205 1.56 1.85 13.86
CA LYS A 205 2.66 1.51 14.79
C LYS A 205 4.01 1.90 14.21
N ASN A 206 4.74 0.97 13.61
CA ASN A 206 6.08 1.24 13.11
C ASN A 206 6.03 1.65 11.63
N GLY A 207 6.66 2.77 11.30
CA GLY A 207 6.51 3.38 9.98
C GLY A 207 7.76 4.05 9.47
N ARG A 208 8.09 3.85 8.20
CA ARG A 208 9.14 4.58 7.49
C ARG A 208 8.51 5.29 6.29
N VAL A 209 8.73 6.59 6.17
CA VAL A 209 8.24 7.38 5.05
C VAL A 209 9.38 8.21 4.47
N GLU A 210 9.62 8.07 3.17
CA GLU A 210 10.63 8.82 2.44
C GLU A 210 9.99 9.61 1.30
N ASN A 211 10.35 10.88 1.18
CA ASN A 211 9.89 11.77 0.12
C ASN A 211 8.35 11.94 0.14
N TYR A 212 7.84 12.61 1.17
CA TYR A 212 6.41 12.91 1.33
C TYR A 212 6.11 14.36 0.97
N HIS A 213 5.15 14.57 0.06
CA HIS A 213 4.67 15.88 -0.36
C HIS A 213 3.21 16.04 0.03
N ALA A 214 2.92 17.02 0.88
CA ALA A 214 1.57 17.47 1.23
C ALA A 214 1.36 18.89 0.72
N ILE A 215 0.57 19.04 -0.34
CA ILE A 215 0.37 20.32 -1.02
C ILE A 215 -1.10 20.75 -0.92
N ASN A 216 -1.34 22.00 -0.54
CA ASN A 216 -2.68 22.58 -0.41
C ASN A 216 -3.60 21.72 0.48
N THR A 217 -3.19 21.56 1.73
CA THR A 217 -3.92 20.77 2.74
C THR A 217 -4.92 21.64 3.49
N GLY A 218 -6.18 21.24 3.55
CA GLY A 218 -7.23 22.00 4.22
C GLY A 218 -7.03 22.12 5.74
N ASN A 219 -6.62 21.04 6.40
CA ASN A 219 -6.40 20.97 7.84
C ASN A 219 -4.94 20.58 8.14
N HIS A 220 -4.69 19.31 8.46
CA HIS A 220 -3.39 18.80 8.87
C HIS A 220 -2.75 18.00 7.74
N ALA A 221 -1.52 18.33 7.39
CA ALA A 221 -0.70 17.56 6.46
C ALA A 221 -0.36 16.18 7.06
N MET A 222 -0.09 16.12 8.36
CA MET A 222 0.29 14.90 9.06
C MET A 222 -0.44 14.81 10.39
N SER A 223 -1.20 13.74 10.56
CA SER A 223 -1.98 13.46 11.76
C SER A 223 -1.65 12.10 12.33
N PHE A 224 -1.36 12.08 13.63
CA PHE A 224 -1.18 10.90 14.46
C PHE A 224 -2.18 11.05 15.60
N GLN A 225 -3.28 10.27 15.53
CA GLN A 225 -4.46 10.46 16.36
C GLN A 225 -4.94 9.12 16.90
N ASP A 226 -5.67 9.11 18.00
CA ASP A 226 -6.28 7.92 18.63
C ASP A 226 -5.29 6.88 19.20
N HIS A 227 -4.71 5.98 18.40
CA HIS A 227 -3.89 4.84 18.88
C HIS A 227 -2.47 4.73 18.27
N PRO A 228 -1.74 5.82 17.94
CA PRO A 228 -0.42 5.70 17.33
C PRO A 228 0.61 5.16 18.32
N GLU A 229 1.45 4.24 17.87
CA GLU A 229 2.43 3.49 18.66
C GLU A 229 3.79 3.43 17.98
N GLY A 230 4.79 2.87 18.65
CA GLY A 230 6.09 2.53 18.05
C GLY A 230 6.90 3.70 17.51
N LEU A 231 7.73 3.41 16.50
CA LEU A 231 8.61 4.38 15.86
C LEU A 231 8.13 4.69 14.44
N ILE A 232 7.84 5.96 14.19
CA ILE A 232 7.49 6.46 12.86
C ILE A 232 8.51 7.52 12.43
N THR A 233 9.16 7.33 11.28
CA THR A 233 10.16 8.27 10.76
C THR A 233 9.76 8.81 9.40
N PHE A 234 9.95 10.11 9.21
CA PHE A 234 9.77 10.81 7.95
C PHE A 234 11.06 11.51 7.55
N GLU A 235 11.43 11.37 6.27
CA GLU A 235 12.57 12.04 5.66
C GLU A 235 12.16 12.67 4.34
N GLN A 236 12.76 13.83 4.02
CA GLN A 236 12.47 14.57 2.78
C GLN A 236 10.99 14.94 2.69
N VAL A 237 10.54 15.80 3.60
CA VAL A 237 9.12 16.18 3.69
C VAL A 237 8.91 17.58 3.11
N VAL A 238 7.93 17.72 2.22
CA VAL A 238 7.48 19.02 1.72
C VAL A 238 6.04 19.22 2.16
N ILE A 239 5.82 20.24 2.98
CA ILE A 239 4.48 20.72 3.32
C ILE A 239 4.34 22.11 2.76
N ASP A 240 3.55 22.25 1.71
CA ASP A 240 3.30 23.53 1.06
C ASP A 240 1.80 23.87 1.13
N SER A 241 1.47 24.84 1.97
CA SER A 241 0.11 25.29 2.29
C SER A 241 -0.69 24.34 3.19
N SER A 242 -1.00 24.81 4.40
CA SER A 242 -2.01 24.24 5.31
C SER A 242 -2.83 25.35 5.98
N ASN A 243 -4.15 25.21 6.10
CA ASN A 243 -4.98 26.21 6.81
C ASN A 243 -4.92 26.03 8.35
N GLU A 244 -4.50 24.86 8.82
CA GLU A 244 -4.20 24.60 10.23
C GLU A 244 -2.71 24.28 10.46
N TRP A 245 -2.35 23.91 11.69
CA TRP A 245 -1.04 23.36 12.03
C TRP A 245 -0.75 22.11 11.18
N PRO A 246 0.38 22.04 10.46
CA PRO A 246 0.78 20.89 9.65
C PRO A 246 0.73 19.56 10.41
N PHE A 247 1.10 19.58 11.68
CA PHE A 247 1.17 18.37 12.51
C PHE A 247 0.05 18.33 13.54
N LYS A 248 -0.60 17.16 13.66
CA LYS A 248 -1.51 16.82 14.74
C LYS A 248 -0.95 15.64 15.52
N VAL A 249 -0.73 15.83 16.82
CA VAL A 249 -0.22 14.79 17.73
C VAL A 249 -1.18 14.58 18.89
N TYR A 250 -1.83 13.43 18.90
CA TYR A 250 -2.92 13.13 19.82
C TYR A 250 -3.07 11.61 20.01
N GLY A 251 -3.50 11.19 21.20
CA GLY A 251 -3.91 9.82 21.48
C GLY A 251 -5.15 9.83 22.37
N ARG A 252 -6.10 8.92 22.11
CA ARG A 252 -7.38 8.81 22.83
C ARG A 252 -7.46 7.55 23.68
N ASP A 253 -6.94 6.46 23.16
CA ASP A 253 -7.18 5.12 23.65
C ASP A 253 -5.98 4.60 24.45
N PRO A 254 -6.18 3.59 25.33
CA PRO A 254 -5.09 3.01 26.10
C PRO A 254 -4.17 2.24 25.15
N ARG A 255 -3.04 2.85 24.82
CA ARG A 255 -1.99 2.25 24.01
C ARG A 255 -1.18 1.21 24.80
N ASP A 256 -0.51 0.34 24.07
CA ASP A 256 0.41 -0.66 24.58
C ASP A 256 1.84 -0.09 24.71
N GLU A 257 2.22 0.87 23.86
CA GLU A 257 3.57 1.45 23.83
C GLU A 257 3.64 2.95 23.51
N ASP A 258 4.74 3.58 23.91
CA ASP A 258 5.02 4.98 23.54
C ASP A 258 5.09 5.12 22.02
N CYS A 259 4.69 6.30 21.50
CA CYS A 259 4.86 6.65 20.10
C CYS A 259 5.87 7.77 19.92
N TYR A 260 6.81 7.54 19.03
CA TYR A 260 7.84 8.50 18.64
C TYR A 260 7.77 8.76 17.15
N VAL A 261 7.41 9.98 16.79
CA VAL A 261 7.41 10.46 15.40
C VAL A 261 8.65 11.33 15.20
N HIS A 262 9.49 11.01 14.22
CA HIS A 262 10.66 11.82 13.86
C HIS A 262 10.51 12.36 12.45
N VAL A 263 10.77 13.65 12.25
CA VAL A 263 10.72 14.30 10.94
C VAL A 263 12.02 15.06 10.72
N ARG A 264 12.74 14.74 9.64
CA ARG A 264 13.96 15.46 9.21
C ARG A 264 13.89 15.87 7.74
N ASP A 265 14.80 16.74 7.34
CA ASP A 265 14.94 17.23 5.97
C ASP A 265 13.61 17.73 5.41
N TYR A 266 12.93 18.59 6.18
CA TYR A 266 11.60 19.07 5.84
C TYR A 266 11.59 20.55 5.45
N THR A 267 10.65 20.91 4.58
CA THR A 267 10.30 22.29 4.24
C THR A 267 8.83 22.51 4.54
N ILE A 268 8.52 23.57 5.28
CA ILE A 268 7.16 24.01 5.58
C ILE A 268 6.99 25.43 5.05
N THR A 269 6.14 25.60 4.05
CA THR A 269 5.87 26.89 3.40
C THR A 269 4.38 27.19 3.33
N ASN A 270 4.04 28.47 3.25
CA ASN A 270 2.69 28.96 2.97
C ASN A 270 1.59 28.48 3.95
N THR A 271 1.94 28.16 5.21
CA THR A 271 0.93 27.90 6.24
C THR A 271 0.14 29.17 6.59
N GLU A 272 -1.14 29.01 6.89
CA GLU A 272 -1.96 30.13 7.33
C GLU A 272 -1.46 30.65 8.68
N GLY A 273 -1.45 31.97 8.88
CA GLY A 273 -1.21 32.59 10.20
C GLY A 273 0.13 32.30 10.87
N GLY A 274 1.12 31.72 10.15
CA GLY A 274 2.39 31.29 10.73
C GLY A 274 2.29 30.04 11.61
N LEU A 275 1.27 29.20 11.37
CA LEU A 275 1.00 27.97 12.12
C LEU A 275 1.94 26.81 11.72
N ASN A 276 3.26 27.02 11.74
CA ASN A 276 4.23 26.05 11.18
C ASN A 276 4.46 24.78 12.02
N GLY A 277 4.01 24.75 13.26
CA GLY A 277 4.28 23.68 14.21
C GLY A 277 3.12 22.68 14.31
N ALA A 278 2.77 22.33 15.54
CA ALA A 278 1.81 21.27 15.82
C ALA A 278 0.63 21.73 16.66
N SER A 279 -0.42 20.91 16.64
CA SER A 279 -1.56 20.98 17.56
C SER A 279 -1.85 19.61 18.19
N SER A 280 -2.60 19.59 19.28
CA SER A 280 -3.14 18.36 19.90
C SER A 280 -4.67 18.43 19.97
N THR A 281 -5.29 17.54 20.75
CA THR A 281 -6.68 17.66 21.21
C THR A 281 -6.66 17.93 22.71
N SER A 282 -7.27 19.04 23.12
CA SER A 282 -7.15 19.53 24.49
C SER A 282 -7.82 18.60 25.52
N GLY A 283 -7.17 18.40 26.66
CA GLY A 283 -7.75 17.75 27.83
C GLY A 283 -7.68 16.22 27.88
N VAL A 284 -7.05 15.57 26.90
CA VAL A 284 -6.86 14.12 26.89
C VAL A 284 -5.39 13.82 27.13
N GLU A 285 -5.07 13.19 28.26
CA GLU A 285 -3.73 12.72 28.56
C GLU A 285 -3.44 11.45 27.74
N PRO A 286 -2.53 11.49 26.76
CA PRO A 286 -2.15 10.30 26.04
C PRO A 286 -1.40 9.39 27.02
N THR A 287 -1.83 8.14 27.11
CA THR A 287 -1.14 7.10 27.89
C THR A 287 -0.99 5.85 27.05
N PRO A 288 0.20 5.24 26.95
CA PRO A 288 1.59 5.74 27.10
C PRO A 288 1.90 7.10 26.41
N TYR A 289 3.16 7.55 26.33
CA TYR A 289 3.51 8.87 25.77
C TYR A 289 3.39 8.94 24.24
N ILE A 290 3.17 10.14 23.70
CA ILE A 290 3.41 10.48 22.28
C ILE A 290 4.35 11.68 22.19
N ALA A 291 5.35 11.61 21.31
CA ALA A 291 6.24 12.73 21.05
C ALA A 291 6.56 12.86 19.56
N LEU A 292 6.56 14.10 19.07
CA LEU A 292 7.05 14.46 17.74
C LEU A 292 8.40 15.17 17.89
N PHE A 293 9.40 14.68 17.16
CA PHE A 293 10.70 15.30 17.01
C PHE A 293 10.79 15.97 15.64
N LEU A 294 10.87 17.30 15.65
CA LEU A 294 11.16 18.09 14.47
C LEU A 294 12.67 18.39 14.49
N HIS A 295 13.42 17.68 13.67
CA HIS A 295 14.87 17.83 13.62
C HIS A 295 15.28 19.19 13.06
N ASP A 296 16.36 19.75 13.59
CA ASP A 296 16.91 21.06 13.19
C ASP A 296 15.94 22.26 13.30
N TRP A 297 14.83 22.13 14.05
CA TRP A 297 13.80 23.18 14.19
C TRP A 297 14.37 24.51 14.70
N PHE A 298 15.29 24.47 15.65
CA PHE A 298 15.96 25.66 16.21
C PHE A 298 17.28 26.00 15.49
N GLY A 299 17.59 25.29 14.40
CA GLY A 299 18.84 25.36 13.66
C GLY A 299 19.62 24.03 13.70
N PRO A 300 20.74 23.92 12.96
CA PRO A 300 21.48 22.67 12.83
C PRO A 300 21.88 22.04 14.17
N GLY A 301 21.50 20.78 14.39
CA GLY A 301 21.70 19.98 15.60
C GLY A 301 20.83 20.36 16.80
N GLN A 302 19.84 21.25 16.61
CA GLN A 302 18.95 21.74 17.65
C GLN A 302 17.50 21.41 17.31
N ASP A 303 17.03 20.28 17.84
CA ASP A 303 15.73 19.72 17.53
C ASP A 303 14.65 20.26 18.47
N ALA A 304 13.39 20.21 18.02
CA ALA A 304 12.23 20.43 18.86
C ALA A 304 11.60 19.08 19.25
N LYS A 305 11.52 18.81 20.55
CA LYS A 305 10.65 17.76 21.10
C LYS A 305 9.29 18.38 21.42
N VAL A 306 8.27 17.94 20.71
CA VAL A 306 6.91 18.48 20.70
C VAL A 306 5.97 17.44 21.31
N ILE A 307 5.25 17.83 22.36
CA ILE A 307 4.33 16.93 23.08
C ILE A 307 3.01 17.61 23.40
N PRO A 308 1.90 16.85 23.55
CA PRO A 308 0.68 17.35 24.17
C PRO A 308 0.96 17.95 25.55
N ALA A 309 0.44 19.15 25.82
CA ALA A 309 0.78 19.95 27.01
C ALA A 309 0.44 19.25 28.33
N VAL A 310 -0.54 18.35 28.29
CA VAL A 310 -1.02 17.52 29.41
C VAL A 310 0.01 16.46 29.84
N GLN A 311 0.88 15.98 28.95
CA GLN A 311 1.91 14.98 29.30
C GLN A 311 3.01 15.59 30.16
N ASN A 312 3.51 14.90 31.18
CA ASN A 312 4.62 15.39 32.02
C ASN A 312 5.80 14.41 32.04
N PRO A 313 6.59 14.33 30.95
CA PRO A 313 7.72 13.42 30.89
C PRO A 313 8.81 13.81 31.89
N ASN A 314 9.45 12.81 32.49
CA ASN A 314 10.59 13.00 33.40
C ASN A 314 11.92 12.92 32.63
N ASP A 315 12.09 13.77 31.61
CA ASP A 315 13.26 13.78 30.72
C ASP A 315 14.25 14.93 31.00
N GLY A 316 13.96 15.77 31.98
CA GLY A 316 14.81 16.90 32.38
C GLY A 316 14.81 18.07 31.39
N LEU A 317 13.94 18.06 30.37
CA LEU A 317 13.86 19.13 29.37
C LEU A 317 13.01 20.31 29.86
N ASN A 318 13.37 21.51 29.40
CA ASN A 318 12.63 22.73 29.70
C ASN A 318 11.55 22.99 28.62
N TYR A 319 10.32 22.58 28.90
CA TYR A 319 9.19 22.76 28.00
C TYR A 319 8.56 24.14 28.14
N GLN A 320 8.24 24.73 26.99
CA GLN A 320 7.67 26.07 26.87
C GLN A 320 6.54 26.08 25.82
N ASN A 321 5.60 27.01 25.99
CA ASN A 321 4.58 27.29 24.99
C ASN A 321 5.18 28.21 23.91
N MET A 322 5.00 27.85 22.64
CA MET A 322 5.53 28.57 21.47
C MET A 322 4.43 28.99 20.49
N SER A 323 3.31 29.48 21.02
CA SER A 323 2.21 30.05 20.26
C SER A 323 2.64 31.28 19.43
N PRO A 324 2.11 31.49 18.19
CA PRO A 324 1.07 30.69 17.53
C PRO A 324 1.59 29.49 16.73
N MET A 325 2.92 29.38 16.52
CA MET A 325 3.50 28.29 15.72
C MET A 325 3.07 26.91 16.24
N PHE A 326 2.99 26.75 17.55
CA PHE A 326 2.39 25.59 18.20
C PHE A 326 1.13 26.02 18.95
N ARG A 327 0.07 25.22 18.85
CA ARG A 327 -1.18 25.51 19.58
C ARG A 327 -0.95 25.45 21.09
N ASN A 328 -1.77 26.15 21.87
CA ASN A 328 -1.63 26.22 23.34
C ASN A 328 -1.76 24.87 24.08
N ASP A 329 -2.24 23.82 23.41
CA ASP A 329 -2.29 22.46 23.94
C ASP A 329 -1.07 21.61 23.57
N ILE A 330 -0.02 22.27 23.07
CA ILE A 330 1.30 21.71 22.83
C ILE A 330 2.32 22.45 23.70
N LYS A 331 3.36 21.72 24.14
CA LYS A 331 4.58 22.30 24.68
C LYS A 331 5.79 21.74 23.96
N VAL A 332 6.81 22.58 23.85
CA VAL A 332 8.02 22.32 23.06
C VAL A 332 9.25 22.50 23.93
N ALA A 333 10.20 21.59 23.82
CA ALA A 333 11.53 21.75 24.38
C ALA A 333 12.59 21.61 23.29
N GLN A 334 13.66 22.40 23.41
CA GLN A 334 14.85 22.22 22.59
C GLN A 334 15.66 21.02 23.09
N THR A 335 16.16 20.19 22.18
CA THR A 335 16.98 19.01 22.47
C THR A 335 17.99 18.76 21.34
N SER A 336 18.79 17.69 21.46
CA SER A 336 19.68 17.17 20.41
C SER A 336 19.50 15.65 20.32
N ALA A 337 18.33 15.24 19.81
CA ALA A 337 17.98 13.84 19.62
C ALA A 337 18.66 13.31 18.35
N ALA A 338 19.27 12.13 18.42
CA ALA A 338 19.70 11.45 17.20
C ALA A 338 18.48 11.07 16.36
N PHE A 339 18.56 11.24 15.04
CA PHE A 339 17.58 10.64 14.14
C PHE A 339 17.70 9.12 14.25
N PRO A 340 16.64 8.39 14.60
CA PRO A 340 16.73 6.96 14.87
C PRO A 340 16.96 6.17 13.57
N ASN A 341 17.70 5.07 13.68
CA ASN A 341 17.73 4.07 12.62
C ASN A 341 16.41 3.30 12.66
N ASN A 342 15.55 3.52 11.67
CA ASN A 342 14.27 2.83 11.62
C ASN A 342 14.47 1.36 11.22
N PRO A 343 14.04 0.39 12.06
CA PRO A 343 14.19 -1.02 11.75
C PRO A 343 13.24 -1.49 10.64
N VAL A 344 12.24 -0.70 10.23
CA VAL A 344 11.30 -1.06 9.17
C VAL A 344 12.00 -1.02 7.81
N HIS A 345 11.93 -2.13 7.09
CA HIS A 345 12.48 -2.31 5.76
C HIS A 345 11.55 -3.18 4.90
N LYS A 346 11.67 -3.03 3.58
CA LYS A 346 11.04 -3.94 2.63
C LYS A 346 11.81 -5.26 2.68
N ASN A 347 11.16 -6.33 3.14
CA ASN A 347 11.73 -7.67 3.10
C ASN A 347 11.20 -8.42 1.88
N ASP A 348 12.05 -9.25 1.31
CA ASP A 348 11.60 -10.19 0.29
C ASP A 348 12.13 -11.59 0.60
N ASN A 349 11.20 -12.42 1.08
CA ASN A 349 11.43 -13.81 1.39
C ASN A 349 10.63 -14.74 0.44
N MET A 350 9.95 -14.17 -0.56
CA MET A 350 9.07 -14.90 -1.45
C MET A 350 9.74 -15.05 -2.82
N PRO A 351 9.59 -16.19 -3.50
CA PRO A 351 10.13 -16.32 -4.84
C PRO A 351 9.20 -15.65 -5.86
N PRO A 352 9.73 -15.24 -7.03
CA PRO A 352 8.90 -14.67 -8.10
C PRO A 352 7.79 -15.61 -8.57
N ALA A 353 6.69 -15.01 -9.01
CA ALA A 353 5.54 -15.71 -9.56
C ALA A 353 5.34 -15.37 -11.04
N THR A 354 5.59 -16.35 -11.93
CA THR A 354 5.36 -16.18 -13.36
C THR A 354 3.98 -16.68 -13.79
N VAL A 355 3.39 -15.99 -14.78
CA VAL A 355 2.19 -16.44 -15.50
C VAL A 355 2.43 -16.27 -17.00
N ILE A 356 2.15 -17.31 -17.77
CA ILE A 356 2.19 -17.29 -19.24
C ILE A 356 0.80 -16.84 -19.68
N THR A 357 0.73 -15.75 -20.43
CA THR A 357 -0.52 -15.18 -20.96
C THR A 357 -0.71 -15.47 -22.44
N TYR A 358 0.36 -15.90 -23.13
CA TYR A 358 0.29 -16.38 -24.50
C TYR A 358 1.44 -17.37 -24.77
N PRO A 359 1.19 -18.51 -25.45
CA PRO A 359 -0.11 -18.99 -25.91
C PRO A 359 -1.05 -19.40 -24.76
N ALA A 360 -2.32 -19.63 -25.08
CA ALA A 360 -3.23 -20.31 -24.17
C ALA A 360 -2.85 -21.78 -24.01
N ASP A 361 -3.23 -22.40 -22.88
CA ASP A 361 -3.05 -23.84 -22.69
C ASP A 361 -3.80 -24.63 -23.77
N LEU A 362 -3.14 -25.66 -24.32
CA LEU A 362 -3.62 -26.49 -25.43
C LEU A 362 -3.82 -25.73 -26.76
N GLN A 363 -3.21 -24.56 -26.93
CA GLN A 363 -3.29 -23.82 -28.18
C GLN A 363 -2.58 -24.57 -29.32
N MET A 364 -3.31 -24.77 -30.41
CA MET A 364 -2.81 -25.44 -31.60
C MET A 364 -2.18 -24.44 -32.58
N PHE A 365 -1.00 -24.79 -33.08
CA PHE A 365 -0.31 -24.06 -34.15
C PHE A 365 -0.26 -24.91 -35.44
N SER A 366 -0.17 -24.25 -36.59
CA SER A 366 0.09 -24.95 -37.86
C SER A 366 1.44 -25.67 -37.81
N ASN A 367 1.54 -26.85 -38.42
CA ASN A 367 2.79 -27.61 -38.53
C ASN A 367 3.87 -26.91 -39.39
N GLN A 368 3.54 -25.78 -40.01
CA GLN A 368 4.49 -24.91 -40.73
C GLN A 368 5.17 -23.88 -39.81
N VAL A 369 4.68 -23.70 -38.58
CA VAL A 369 5.27 -22.77 -37.61
C VAL A 369 6.54 -23.39 -37.04
N ASN A 370 7.68 -22.74 -37.27
CA ASN A 370 8.99 -23.15 -36.73
C ASN A 370 9.45 -22.28 -35.54
N SER A 371 8.65 -21.27 -35.17
CA SER A 371 8.90 -20.40 -34.03
C SER A 371 7.60 -19.88 -33.42
N ILE A 372 7.56 -19.76 -32.10
CA ILE A 372 6.46 -19.10 -31.38
C ILE A 372 7.01 -18.05 -30.44
N THR A 373 6.28 -16.94 -30.31
CA THR A 373 6.51 -15.99 -29.22
C THR A 373 5.67 -16.42 -28.03
N VAL A 374 6.31 -16.54 -26.87
CA VAL A 374 5.67 -16.76 -25.57
C VAL A 374 5.70 -15.45 -24.82
N ARG A 375 4.59 -15.08 -24.18
CA ARG A 375 4.46 -13.86 -23.38
C ARG A 375 3.90 -14.17 -22.00
N GLY A 376 4.20 -13.31 -21.06
CA GLY A 376 3.66 -13.44 -19.72
C GLY A 376 3.95 -12.25 -18.83
N THR A 377 3.71 -12.47 -17.55
CA THR A 377 4.05 -11.57 -16.44
C THR A 377 4.89 -12.31 -15.41
N CYS A 378 5.65 -11.55 -14.64
CA CYS A 378 6.34 -11.99 -13.44
C CYS A 378 6.11 -10.91 -12.39
N ILE A 379 5.64 -11.31 -11.21
CA ILE A 379 5.51 -10.42 -10.05
C ILE A 379 6.39 -10.94 -8.93
N ASP A 380 6.95 -10.01 -8.18
CA ASP A 380 7.80 -10.28 -7.03
C ASP A 380 7.89 -9.04 -6.15
N ALA A 381 8.24 -9.21 -4.87
CA ALA A 381 8.48 -8.08 -3.99
C ALA A 381 9.82 -7.40 -4.28
N SER A 382 10.84 -8.10 -4.76
CA SER A 382 12.09 -7.49 -5.20
C SER A 382 12.20 -7.39 -6.73
N GLU A 383 13.36 -6.92 -7.18
CA GLU A 383 13.63 -6.83 -8.61
C GLU A 383 13.81 -8.24 -9.20
N VAL A 384 13.08 -8.54 -10.27
CA VAL A 384 13.20 -9.77 -11.04
C VAL A 384 14.42 -9.64 -11.94
N THR A 385 15.44 -10.47 -11.69
CA THR A 385 16.69 -10.47 -12.48
C THR A 385 16.55 -11.26 -13.77
N SER A 386 15.71 -12.30 -13.79
CA SER A 386 15.49 -13.10 -14.99
C SER A 386 14.15 -13.82 -15.01
N VAL A 387 13.60 -13.95 -16.22
CA VAL A 387 12.54 -14.91 -16.54
C VAL A 387 13.04 -15.79 -17.68
N THR A 388 12.82 -17.09 -17.58
CA THR A 388 13.15 -18.06 -18.64
C THR A 388 11.92 -18.85 -19.06
N VAL A 389 11.85 -19.27 -20.33
CA VAL A 389 10.89 -20.28 -20.80
C VAL A 389 11.67 -21.43 -21.42
N ASN A 390 11.50 -22.64 -20.88
CA ASN A 390 12.26 -23.84 -21.31
C ASN A 390 13.79 -23.61 -21.35
N GLY A 391 14.30 -22.79 -20.43
CA GLY A 391 15.71 -22.42 -20.33
C GLY A 391 16.18 -21.31 -21.29
N VAL A 392 15.30 -20.80 -22.14
CA VAL A 392 15.59 -19.64 -23.00
C VAL A 392 15.24 -18.36 -22.25
N GLN A 393 16.19 -17.42 -22.19
CA GLN A 393 16.01 -16.13 -21.53
C GLN A 393 14.91 -15.29 -22.19
N ALA A 394 13.96 -14.81 -21.40
CA ALA A 394 12.96 -13.84 -21.84
C ALA A 394 13.52 -12.42 -21.76
N THR A 395 12.99 -11.56 -22.62
CA THR A 395 13.23 -10.12 -22.63
C THR A 395 12.10 -9.44 -21.86
N ALA A 396 12.45 -8.58 -20.90
CA ALA A 396 11.49 -7.68 -20.27
C ALA A 396 11.03 -6.64 -21.29
N VAL A 397 9.72 -6.52 -21.48
CA VAL A 397 9.08 -5.51 -22.34
C VAL A 397 8.17 -4.57 -21.55
N GLY A 398 8.03 -4.80 -20.24
CA GLY A 398 7.52 -3.87 -19.24
C GLY A 398 8.45 -3.88 -18.03
N ASP A 399 8.25 -2.92 -17.13
CA ASP A 399 9.09 -2.74 -15.94
C ASP A 399 9.15 -4.00 -15.10
N ASN A 400 10.34 -4.36 -14.63
CA ASN A 400 10.58 -5.51 -13.75
C ASN A 400 9.94 -6.83 -14.20
N PHE A 401 9.92 -7.10 -15.52
CA PHE A 401 9.26 -8.29 -16.10
C PHE A 401 7.74 -8.40 -15.84
N THR A 402 7.06 -7.32 -15.45
CA THR A 402 5.58 -7.28 -15.43
C THR A 402 4.99 -7.64 -16.79
N ARG A 403 5.76 -7.38 -17.85
CA ARG A 403 5.55 -7.93 -19.18
C ARG A 403 6.87 -8.48 -19.70
N TRP A 404 6.86 -9.71 -20.15
CA TRP A 404 8.03 -10.35 -20.76
C TRP A 404 7.63 -11.12 -22.02
N GLU A 405 8.59 -11.28 -22.92
CA GLU A 405 8.43 -12.12 -24.09
C GLU A 405 9.70 -12.91 -24.43
N VAL A 406 9.52 -14.07 -25.06
CA VAL A 406 10.61 -14.89 -25.57
C VAL A 406 10.17 -15.57 -26.85
N THR A 407 11.06 -15.63 -27.84
CA THR A 407 10.79 -16.36 -29.08
C THR A 407 11.52 -17.70 -29.05
N LEU A 408 10.75 -18.78 -29.02
CA LEU A 408 11.25 -20.14 -29.16
C LEU A 408 11.32 -20.46 -30.66
N THR A 409 12.44 -21.00 -31.12
CA THR A 409 12.71 -21.31 -32.53
C THR A 409 13.08 -22.77 -32.72
N ASN A 410 13.22 -23.22 -33.97
CA ASN A 410 13.55 -24.60 -34.32
C ASN A 410 12.52 -25.61 -33.79
N LEU A 411 11.24 -25.21 -33.77
CA LEU A 411 10.16 -26.06 -33.31
C LEU A 411 9.89 -27.17 -34.33
N SER A 412 9.65 -28.37 -33.81
CA SER A 412 9.19 -29.54 -34.58
C SER A 412 7.72 -29.82 -34.32
N ALA A 413 7.03 -30.42 -35.30
CA ALA A 413 5.66 -30.88 -35.09
C ALA A 413 5.57 -31.84 -33.90
N GLY A 414 4.60 -31.60 -33.01
CA GLY A 414 4.41 -32.37 -31.80
C GLY A 414 3.80 -31.53 -30.67
N THR A 415 3.78 -32.11 -29.48
CA THR A 415 3.37 -31.43 -28.24
C THR A 415 4.60 -30.87 -27.55
N MET A 416 4.50 -29.66 -27.00
CA MET A 416 5.57 -29.00 -26.26
C MET A 416 5.02 -28.42 -24.97
N ASP A 417 5.55 -28.85 -23.82
CA ASP A 417 5.25 -28.17 -22.57
C ASP A 417 6.10 -26.88 -22.48
N LEU A 418 5.47 -25.75 -22.18
CA LEU A 418 6.12 -24.47 -21.90
C LEU A 418 6.25 -24.29 -20.40
N VAL A 419 7.47 -24.05 -19.93
CA VAL A 419 7.77 -23.87 -18.50
C VAL A 419 8.40 -22.50 -18.28
N ALA A 420 7.63 -21.56 -17.73
CA ALA A 420 8.11 -20.24 -17.35
C ALA A 420 8.61 -20.23 -15.90
N LYS A 421 9.74 -19.57 -15.64
CA LYS A 421 10.38 -19.52 -14.32
C LYS A 421 11.08 -18.18 -14.07
N GLY A 422 10.79 -17.55 -12.93
CA GLY A 422 11.42 -16.31 -12.46
C GLY A 422 12.57 -16.51 -11.45
N THR A 423 13.46 -15.51 -11.36
CA THR A 423 14.50 -15.36 -10.34
C THR A 423 14.66 -13.89 -9.98
N ASP A 424 14.85 -13.58 -8.70
CA ASP A 424 14.93 -12.21 -8.20
C ASP A 424 16.37 -11.76 -7.89
N THR A 425 16.52 -10.59 -7.29
CA THR A 425 17.80 -10.03 -6.83
C THR A 425 18.37 -10.66 -5.56
N HIS A 426 17.53 -11.29 -4.75
CA HIS A 426 17.95 -12.03 -3.54
C HIS A 426 18.40 -13.46 -3.86
N GLY A 427 18.25 -13.89 -5.11
CA GLY A 427 18.55 -15.25 -5.55
C GLY A 427 17.41 -16.23 -5.25
N ASN A 428 16.22 -15.76 -4.86
CA ASN A 428 15.04 -16.59 -4.77
C ASN A 428 14.62 -16.99 -6.19
N VAL A 429 14.20 -18.24 -6.32
CA VAL A 429 13.88 -18.87 -7.59
C VAL A 429 12.49 -19.46 -7.47
N GLU A 430 11.65 -19.22 -8.47
CA GLU A 430 10.27 -19.71 -8.49
C GLU A 430 10.20 -21.22 -8.21
N LEU A 431 9.49 -21.58 -7.14
CA LEU A 431 9.41 -22.96 -6.63
C LEU A 431 8.33 -23.78 -7.31
N ASN A 432 7.30 -23.12 -7.84
CA ASN A 432 6.22 -23.73 -8.60
C ASN A 432 6.11 -23.09 -10.00
N PRO A 433 7.04 -23.33 -10.95
CA PRO A 433 7.07 -22.70 -12.29
C PRO A 433 5.79 -22.92 -13.11
N HIS A 434 5.43 -21.98 -13.99
CA HIS A 434 4.15 -22.06 -14.71
C HIS A 434 4.31 -23.01 -15.89
N ARG A 435 3.37 -23.94 -16.04
CA ARG A 435 3.40 -24.98 -17.06
C ARG A 435 2.11 -24.96 -17.86
N ILE A 436 2.23 -24.80 -19.17
CA ILE A 436 1.14 -25.00 -20.14
C ILE A 436 1.61 -25.93 -21.25
N ARG A 437 0.67 -26.49 -22.02
CA ARG A 437 0.92 -27.49 -23.06
C ARG A 437 0.55 -27.04 -24.47
#